data_AF-A0A975RER7-F1
#
_entry.id   AF-A0A975RER7-F1
#
_cell.length_a   1.000
_cell.length_b   1.000
_cell.length_c   1.000
_cell.angle_alpha   90.00
_cell.angle_beta   90.00
_cell.angle_gamma   90.00
#
_symmetry.space_group_name_H-M   'P 1'
#
loop_
_entity.id
_entity.type
_entity.pdbx_description
1 polymer ?
#
loop_
_entity_poly.entity_id
_entity_poly.type
_entity_poly.pdbx_seq_one_letter_code
_entity_poly.pdbx_strand_id
1 'polypeptide(L)'
;MGKASAVADLLAALDPQAGDDVLGIGAGIAEAVPAGITVVTGDGAVAGALYDRVISTARAREFVPWSWLYRLRLGGRLVTPWGTGYTGGALLTVDFTDPTVACGRFSGSFAARRRRARIGWVPGKTADVRATHCREADLDRMLNPAKGQFAIGVRLPSASLVVGDENHVVELGDRTTGSYASLEADWTVRQCGPRRLWDEVEAAYGWWHEHGEPGADRFGVTITAGTQTVWLDEPGSVVRTLL
;
A
#
# COMPACT_ATOMS: atom_id res chain seq x y z
N MET A 1 2.40 -16.96 -0.21
CA MET A 1 1.07 -17.09 -0.84
C MET A 1 1.25 -17.41 -2.32
N GLY A 2 0.59 -18.45 -2.84
CA GLY A 2 0.57 -18.75 -4.28
C GLY A 2 -0.35 -17.80 -5.04
N LYS A 3 -0.10 -17.61 -6.34
CA LYS A 3 -0.87 -16.68 -7.20
C LYS A 3 -2.39 -16.93 -7.16
N ALA A 4 -2.80 -18.20 -7.10
CA ALA A 4 -4.21 -18.60 -7.06
C ALA A 4 -4.93 -18.19 -5.75
N SER A 5 -4.23 -18.27 -4.60
CA SER A 5 -4.81 -17.86 -3.30
C SER A 5 -5.03 -16.35 -3.23
N ALA A 6 -4.13 -15.55 -3.79
CA ALA A 6 -4.30 -14.10 -3.83
C ALA A 6 -5.50 -13.65 -4.67
N VAL A 7 -5.79 -14.34 -5.78
CA VAL A 7 -6.97 -14.04 -6.63
C VAL A 7 -8.26 -14.46 -5.94
N ALA A 8 -8.26 -15.59 -5.22
CA ALA A 8 -9.41 -16.02 -4.44
C ALA A 8 -9.78 -15.00 -3.34
N ASP A 9 -8.79 -14.48 -2.61
CA ASP A 9 -9.02 -13.45 -1.57
C ASP A 9 -9.61 -12.17 -2.18
N LEU A 10 -9.12 -11.76 -3.35
CA LEU A 10 -9.64 -10.60 -4.08
C LEU A 10 -11.10 -10.81 -4.48
N LEU A 11 -11.44 -11.98 -5.04
CA LEU A 11 -12.81 -12.29 -5.47
C LEU A 11 -13.76 -12.43 -4.28
N ALA A 12 -13.31 -13.03 -3.17
CA ALA A 12 -14.11 -13.14 -1.95
C ALA A 12 -14.45 -11.75 -1.38
N ALA A 13 -13.50 -10.80 -1.39
CA ALA A 13 -13.76 -9.43 -0.96
C ALA A 13 -14.60 -8.64 -1.96
N LEU A 14 -14.47 -8.93 -3.26
CA LEU A 14 -15.24 -8.28 -4.32
C LEU A 14 -16.73 -8.67 -4.25
N ASP A 15 -16.99 -9.91 -3.85
CA ASP A 15 -18.33 -10.50 -3.73
C ASP A 15 -19.19 -10.27 -5.00
N PRO A 16 -18.71 -10.74 -6.17
CA PRO A 16 -19.44 -10.56 -7.41
C PRO A 16 -20.68 -11.48 -7.43
N GLN A 17 -21.81 -10.93 -7.87
CA GLN A 17 -23.07 -11.64 -7.99
C GLN A 17 -23.30 -12.12 -9.42
N ALA A 18 -24.19 -13.09 -9.59
CA ALA A 18 -24.60 -13.54 -10.92
C ALA A 18 -25.25 -12.38 -11.69
N GLY A 19 -24.75 -12.08 -12.89
CA GLY A 19 -25.20 -10.96 -13.71
C GLY A 19 -24.43 -9.66 -13.51
N ASP A 20 -23.46 -9.59 -12.58
CA ASP A 20 -22.59 -8.43 -12.44
C ASP A 20 -21.68 -8.27 -13.68
N ASP A 21 -21.58 -7.03 -14.17
CA ASP A 21 -20.52 -6.61 -15.08
C ASP A 21 -19.25 -6.33 -14.27
N VAL A 22 -18.14 -7.04 -14.55
CA VAL A 22 -16.90 -6.92 -13.78
C VAL A 22 -15.74 -6.42 -14.63
N LEU A 23 -15.12 -5.32 -14.21
CA LEU A 23 -13.88 -4.83 -14.80
C LEU A 23 -12.68 -5.45 -14.09
N GLY A 24 -11.84 -6.17 -14.83
CA GLY A 24 -10.57 -6.70 -14.36
C GLY A 24 -9.38 -5.83 -14.78
N ILE A 25 -8.56 -5.40 -13.83
CA ILE A 25 -7.35 -4.62 -14.08
C ILE A 25 -6.12 -5.46 -13.73
N GLY A 26 -5.23 -5.66 -14.70
CA GLY A 26 -4.08 -6.56 -14.58
C GLY A 26 -4.37 -7.98 -15.09
N ALA A 27 -3.45 -8.91 -14.83
CA ALA A 27 -3.47 -10.24 -15.43
C ALA A 27 -4.17 -11.30 -14.56
N GLY A 28 -4.74 -12.32 -15.20
CA GLY A 28 -5.14 -13.59 -14.57
C GLY A 28 -6.49 -13.61 -13.84
N ILE A 29 -7.30 -12.55 -13.96
CA ILE A 29 -8.65 -12.52 -13.36
C ILE A 29 -9.62 -13.36 -14.18
N ALA A 30 -9.63 -13.21 -15.51
CA ALA A 30 -10.63 -13.83 -16.40
C ALA A 30 -10.76 -15.36 -16.26
N GLU A 31 -9.67 -16.05 -15.94
CA GLU A 31 -9.64 -17.52 -15.76
C GLU A 31 -10.17 -17.97 -14.39
N ALA A 32 -10.25 -17.06 -13.42
CA ALA A 32 -10.60 -17.36 -12.02
C ALA A 32 -12.02 -16.94 -11.63
N VAL A 33 -12.72 -16.18 -12.48
CA VAL A 33 -14.08 -15.70 -12.19
C VAL A 33 -15.11 -16.79 -12.49
N PRO A 34 -16.13 -16.99 -11.62
CA PRO A 34 -17.24 -17.91 -11.89
C PRO A 34 -17.97 -17.65 -13.20
N ALA A 35 -18.59 -18.69 -13.76
CA ALA A 35 -19.45 -18.56 -14.93
C ALA A 35 -20.63 -17.60 -14.67
N GLY A 36 -20.99 -16.79 -15.67
CA GLY A 36 -22.06 -15.79 -15.55
C GLY A 36 -21.60 -14.38 -15.18
N ILE A 37 -20.29 -14.14 -15.15
CA ILE A 37 -19.67 -12.84 -14.94
C ILE A 37 -18.85 -12.45 -16.17
N THR A 38 -19.06 -11.24 -16.68
CA THR A 38 -18.29 -10.70 -17.82
C THR A 38 -17.05 -9.96 -17.30
N VAL A 39 -15.85 -10.43 -17.67
CA VAL A 39 -14.58 -9.79 -17.32
C VAL A 39 -14.02 -9.02 -18.51
N VAL A 40 -13.93 -7.69 -18.39
CA VAL A 40 -13.17 -6.86 -19.33
C VAL A 40 -11.78 -6.64 -18.77
N THR A 41 -10.73 -6.98 -19.52
CA THR A 41 -9.34 -6.71 -19.09
C THR A 41 -8.84 -5.42 -19.73
N GLY A 42 -8.27 -4.51 -18.94
CA GLY A 42 -7.57 -3.35 -19.47
C GLY A 42 -6.51 -2.78 -18.54
N ASP A 43 -5.75 -1.82 -19.05
CA ASP A 43 -4.59 -1.21 -18.38
C ASP A 43 -4.95 -0.14 -17.32
N GLY A 44 -6.23 -0.05 -16.95
CA GLY A 44 -6.77 0.97 -16.04
C GLY A 44 -7.15 2.29 -16.72
N ALA A 45 -6.91 2.43 -18.03
CA ALA A 45 -7.37 3.55 -18.87
C ALA A 45 -8.55 3.16 -19.76
N VAL A 46 -9.28 2.10 -19.39
CA VAL A 46 -10.35 1.51 -20.22
C VAL A 46 -11.42 2.57 -20.49
N ALA A 47 -11.65 2.90 -21.75
CA ALA A 47 -12.81 3.66 -22.21
C ALA A 47 -14.01 2.71 -22.36
N GLY A 48 -15.20 3.11 -21.90
CA GLY A 48 -16.39 2.26 -22.05
C GLY A 48 -17.47 2.43 -20.98
N ALA A 49 -18.23 1.35 -20.76
CA ALA A 49 -19.39 1.24 -19.90
C ALA A 49 -19.08 1.40 -18.39
N LEU A 50 -20.14 1.49 -17.59
CA LEU A 50 -20.08 1.35 -16.13
C LEU A 50 -20.23 -0.13 -15.75
N TYR A 51 -19.62 -0.51 -14.63
CA TYR A 51 -19.52 -1.87 -14.10
C TYR A 51 -20.08 -1.94 -12.69
N ASP A 52 -20.57 -3.11 -12.28
CA ASP A 52 -21.06 -3.34 -10.91
C ASP A 52 -19.89 -3.60 -9.94
N ARG A 53 -18.77 -4.13 -10.47
CA ARG A 53 -17.56 -4.41 -9.71
C ARG A 53 -16.30 -4.08 -10.50
N VAL A 54 -15.27 -3.62 -9.79
CA VAL A 54 -13.93 -3.42 -10.33
C VAL A 54 -12.93 -4.17 -9.46
N ILE A 55 -12.13 -5.04 -10.07
CA ILE A 55 -11.09 -5.80 -9.38
C ILE A 55 -9.75 -5.54 -10.04
N SER A 56 -8.73 -5.22 -9.24
CA SER A 56 -7.37 -5.05 -9.74
C SER A 56 -6.43 -6.04 -9.07
N THR A 57 -5.81 -6.94 -9.84
CA THR A 57 -4.71 -7.79 -9.35
C THR A 57 -3.38 -7.04 -9.33
N ALA A 58 -3.32 -5.89 -10.00
CA ALA A 58 -2.21 -4.96 -9.87
C ALA A 58 -2.37 -4.14 -8.58
N ARG A 59 -1.30 -4.05 -7.79
CA ARG A 59 -1.32 -3.26 -6.56
C ARG A 59 -1.47 -1.76 -6.87
N ALA A 60 -2.48 -1.11 -6.32
CA ALA A 60 -2.56 0.34 -6.21
C ALA A 60 -1.38 0.84 -5.35
N ARG A 61 -0.45 1.58 -5.97
CA ARG A 61 0.75 2.07 -5.30
C ARG A 61 0.50 3.47 -4.77
N GLU A 62 0.34 3.59 -3.46
CA GLU A 62 0.06 4.81 -2.71
C GLU A 62 -1.29 5.46 -2.98
N PHE A 63 -1.83 5.39 -4.20
CA PHE A 63 -3.14 5.92 -4.54
C PHE A 63 -3.96 4.96 -5.40
N VAL A 64 -5.28 5.02 -5.25
CA VAL A 64 -6.26 4.40 -6.13
C VAL A 64 -6.61 5.40 -7.23
N PRO A 65 -6.36 5.09 -8.52
CA PRO A 65 -6.74 5.99 -9.61
C PRO A 65 -8.26 6.25 -9.62
N TRP A 66 -8.66 7.52 -9.67
CA TRP A 66 -10.08 7.89 -9.77
C TRP A 66 -10.75 7.29 -11.01
N SER A 67 -9.99 7.04 -12.08
CA SER A 67 -10.48 6.37 -13.29
C SER A 67 -10.98 4.94 -13.05
N TRP A 68 -10.55 4.28 -11.97
CA TRP A 68 -11.08 2.96 -11.58
C TRP A 68 -12.44 3.10 -10.90
N LEU A 69 -12.61 4.11 -10.05
CA LEU A 69 -13.86 4.40 -9.34
C LEU A 69 -14.94 4.97 -10.28
N TYR A 70 -14.57 5.85 -11.21
CA TYR A 70 -15.50 6.43 -12.19
C TYR A 70 -16.08 5.39 -13.18
N ARG A 71 -15.59 4.15 -13.13
CA ARG A 71 -16.14 3.01 -13.88
C ARG A 71 -17.20 2.24 -13.10
N LEU A 72 -17.40 2.52 -11.83
CA LEU A 72 -18.45 1.87 -11.04
C LEU A 72 -19.81 2.52 -11.28
N ARG A 73 -20.85 1.69 -11.38
CA ARG A 73 -22.22 2.13 -11.11
C ARG A 73 -22.33 2.52 -9.64
N LEU A 74 -23.26 3.43 -9.32
CA LEU A 74 -23.55 3.79 -7.93
C LEU A 74 -24.01 2.54 -7.17
N GLY A 75 -23.41 2.28 -6.01
CA GLY A 75 -23.55 1.03 -5.26
C GLY A 75 -22.57 -0.08 -5.65
N GLY A 76 -21.68 0.18 -6.62
CA GLY A 76 -20.64 -0.75 -7.03
C GLY A 76 -19.45 -0.81 -6.07
N ARG A 77 -18.60 -1.82 -6.24
CA ARG A 77 -17.46 -2.09 -5.34
C ARG A 77 -16.16 -2.26 -6.10
N LEU A 78 -15.10 -1.65 -5.58
CA LEU A 78 -13.72 -1.84 -6.03
C LEU A 78 -12.93 -2.66 -5.01
N VAL A 79 -12.13 -3.63 -5.49
CA VAL A 79 -11.17 -4.36 -4.66
C VAL A 79 -9.79 -4.40 -5.33
N THR A 80 -8.75 -4.05 -4.57
CA THR A 80 -7.37 -4.07 -5.05
C THR A 80 -6.39 -4.29 -3.89
N PRO A 81 -5.23 -4.94 -4.10
CA PRO A 81 -4.12 -4.79 -3.19
C PRO A 81 -3.68 -3.33 -3.18
N TRP A 82 -3.50 -2.74 -2.00
CA TRP A 82 -2.99 -1.39 -1.84
C TRP A 82 -1.70 -1.42 -1.03
N GLY A 83 -0.69 -0.63 -1.41
CA GLY A 83 0.52 -0.49 -0.61
C GLY A 83 1.42 0.63 -1.08
N THR A 84 2.52 0.87 -0.35
CA THR A 84 3.49 1.92 -0.66
C THR A 84 4.82 1.34 -1.13
N GLY A 85 5.84 2.18 -1.32
CA GLY A 85 7.21 1.70 -1.48
C GLY A 85 7.74 0.99 -0.23
N TYR A 86 7.18 1.30 0.96
CA TYR A 86 7.61 0.76 2.24
C TYR A 86 6.86 -0.54 2.60
N THR A 87 5.53 -0.57 2.42
CA THR A 87 4.71 -1.73 2.81
C THR A 87 4.44 -2.71 1.67
N GLY A 88 4.39 -4.01 2.01
CA GLY A 88 3.94 -5.07 1.10
C GLY A 88 2.49 -4.87 0.62
N GLY A 89 1.68 -4.26 1.50
CA GLY A 89 0.30 -3.85 1.25
C GLY A 89 -0.74 -4.56 2.11
N ALA A 90 -1.98 -4.11 1.98
CA ALA A 90 -3.19 -4.75 2.50
C ALA A 90 -4.21 -4.86 1.36
N LEU A 91 -5.22 -5.69 1.53
CA LEU A 91 -6.36 -5.69 0.62
C LEU A 91 -7.18 -4.42 0.90
N LEU A 92 -7.60 -3.69 -0.14
CA LEU A 92 -8.45 -2.52 -0.02
C LEU A 92 -9.77 -2.80 -0.74
N THR A 93 -10.86 -2.66 0.00
CA THR A 93 -12.24 -2.70 -0.53
C THR A 93 -12.83 -1.30 -0.43
N VAL A 94 -13.35 -0.78 -1.53
CA VAL A 94 -13.97 0.55 -1.63
C VAL A 94 -15.38 0.41 -2.16
N ASP A 95 -16.35 0.97 -1.45
CA ASP A 95 -17.74 1.02 -1.90
C ASP A 95 -18.02 2.41 -2.52
N PHE A 96 -18.58 2.42 -3.73
CA PHE A 96 -18.87 3.63 -4.49
C PHE A 96 -20.36 3.99 -4.34
N THR A 97 -20.70 4.53 -3.17
CA THR A 97 -22.09 4.88 -2.81
C THR A 97 -22.42 6.36 -3.00
N ASP A 98 -21.41 7.20 -3.30
CA ASP A 98 -21.56 8.61 -3.64
C ASP A 98 -20.70 8.92 -4.89
N PRO A 99 -21.23 9.67 -5.87
CA PRO A 99 -20.52 9.94 -7.13
C PRO A 99 -19.29 10.86 -6.98
N THR A 100 -19.11 11.51 -5.83
CA THR A 100 -18.05 12.48 -5.55
C THR A 100 -17.03 12.00 -4.53
N VAL A 101 -17.41 11.03 -3.68
CA VAL A 101 -16.56 10.49 -2.62
C VAL A 101 -16.73 8.98 -2.51
N ALA A 102 -15.62 8.26 -2.43
CA ALA A 102 -15.60 6.82 -2.21
C ALA A 102 -14.92 6.52 -0.86
N CYS A 103 -15.49 5.60 -0.09
CA CYS A 103 -14.92 5.20 1.20
C CYS A 103 -14.59 3.71 1.17
N GLY A 104 -13.47 3.35 1.79
CA GLY A 104 -13.00 1.98 1.80
C GLY A 104 -12.31 1.58 3.09
N ARG A 105 -12.17 0.27 3.27
CA ARG A 105 -11.51 -0.36 4.40
C ARG A 105 -10.39 -1.27 3.93
N PHE A 106 -9.31 -1.29 4.70
CA PHE A 106 -8.24 -2.25 4.49
C PHE A 106 -8.57 -3.55 5.22
N SER A 107 -8.08 -4.68 4.72
CA SER A 107 -8.20 -5.97 5.39
C SER A 107 -7.00 -6.87 5.10
N GLY A 108 -6.69 -7.71 6.10
CA GLY A 108 -5.60 -8.67 6.04
C GLY A 108 -4.21 -8.04 5.80
N SER A 109 -3.22 -8.90 5.68
CA SER A 109 -1.88 -8.52 5.21
C SER A 109 -1.70 -9.09 3.81
N PHE A 110 -1.62 -8.22 2.79
CA PHE A 110 -1.26 -8.66 1.45
C PHE A 110 0.25 -8.64 1.31
N ALA A 111 0.89 -9.78 1.63
CA ALA A 111 2.32 -9.93 1.44
C ALA A 111 2.65 -10.13 -0.05
N ALA A 112 2.68 -9.04 -0.83
CA ALA A 112 3.30 -9.06 -2.14
C ALA A 112 4.77 -9.49 -1.98
N ARG A 113 5.24 -10.39 -2.84
CA ARG A 113 6.64 -10.86 -2.81
C ARG A 113 7.57 -9.65 -2.87
N ARG A 114 8.38 -9.46 -1.82
CA ARG A 114 9.38 -8.38 -1.77
C ARG A 114 10.27 -8.50 -2.99
N ARG A 115 10.46 -7.41 -3.74
CA ARG A 115 11.52 -7.38 -4.74
C ARG A 115 12.83 -7.20 -3.99
N ARG A 116 13.70 -8.22 -4.07
CA ARG A 116 15.11 -8.10 -3.69
C ARG A 116 15.78 -7.22 -4.73
N ALA A 117 15.89 -5.93 -4.44
CA ALA A 117 16.57 -4.98 -5.29
C ALA A 117 17.22 -3.96 -4.37
N ARG A 118 18.51 -3.66 -4.58
CA ARG A 118 19.15 -2.53 -3.90
C ARG A 118 18.52 -1.23 -4.36
N ILE A 119 18.59 -0.20 -3.54
CA ILE A 119 18.40 1.16 -4.05
C ILE A 119 19.60 1.42 -4.97
N GLY A 120 19.39 1.24 -6.29
CA GLY A 120 20.44 1.30 -7.32
C GLY A 120 21.07 2.69 -7.54
N TRP A 121 20.92 3.58 -6.56
CA TRP A 121 21.56 4.87 -6.48
C TRP A 121 21.74 5.22 -5.00
N VAL A 122 22.99 5.30 -4.56
CA VAL A 122 23.36 5.88 -3.26
C VAL A 122 23.87 7.29 -3.56
N PRO A 123 23.34 8.33 -2.91
CA PRO A 123 23.86 9.69 -3.12
C PRO A 123 25.35 9.72 -2.73
N GLY A 124 26.22 10.19 -3.62
CA GLY A 124 27.64 10.44 -3.33
C GLY A 124 27.90 11.63 -2.39
N LYS A 125 26.98 11.90 -1.46
CA LYS A 125 26.99 13.06 -0.56
C LYS A 125 27.54 12.68 0.82
N THR A 126 27.99 13.69 1.57
CA THR A 126 28.17 13.57 3.02
C THR A 126 26.86 13.07 3.65
N ALA A 127 26.93 11.94 4.34
CA ALA A 127 25.82 11.40 5.10
C ALA A 127 25.99 11.77 6.57
N ASP A 128 24.88 12.11 7.22
CA ASP A 128 24.86 12.15 8.67
C ASP A 128 24.85 10.74 9.19
N VAL A 129 25.69 10.49 10.18
CA VAL A 129 25.93 9.17 10.76
C VAL A 129 25.61 9.24 12.24
N ARG A 130 24.77 8.34 12.72
CA ARG A 130 24.45 8.20 14.14
C ARG A 130 24.14 6.76 14.49
N ALA A 131 24.27 6.41 15.77
CA ALA A 131 23.66 5.19 16.28
C ALA A 131 22.14 5.39 16.44
N THR A 132 21.36 4.32 16.21
CA THR A 132 19.95 4.26 16.66
C THR A 132 19.83 3.57 18.01
N HIS A 133 18.73 3.85 18.72
CA HIS A 133 18.31 3.08 19.89
C HIS A 133 17.51 1.82 19.52
N CYS A 134 16.99 1.72 18.30
CA CYS A 134 16.26 0.55 17.82
C CYS A 134 17.13 -0.69 17.81
N ARG A 135 16.56 -1.83 18.18
CA ARG A 135 17.22 -3.13 18.16
C ARG A 135 16.43 -4.14 17.35
N GLU A 136 16.90 -5.38 17.34
CA GLU A 136 16.33 -6.47 16.54
C GLU A 136 14.83 -6.64 16.77
N ALA A 137 14.37 -6.57 18.02
CA ALA A 137 12.95 -6.66 18.35
C ALA A 137 12.12 -5.50 17.75
N ASP A 138 12.65 -4.27 17.75
CA ASP A 138 11.98 -3.13 17.12
C ASP A 138 11.94 -3.29 15.60
N LEU A 139 13.07 -3.70 15.01
CA LEU A 139 13.19 -3.86 13.58
C LEU A 139 12.25 -4.96 13.05
N ASP A 140 12.12 -6.08 13.75
CA ASP A 140 11.09 -7.09 13.42
C ASP A 140 9.70 -6.45 13.42
N ARG A 141 9.35 -5.67 14.43
CA ARG A 141 8.03 -5.02 14.54
C ARG A 141 7.80 -3.98 13.43
N MET A 142 8.83 -3.24 13.03
CA MET A 142 8.78 -2.27 11.93
C MET A 142 8.63 -2.92 10.56
N LEU A 143 9.30 -4.05 10.32
CA LEU A 143 9.38 -4.69 9.00
C LEU A 143 8.34 -5.80 8.78
N ASN A 144 7.67 -6.25 9.84
CA ASN A 144 6.71 -7.34 9.79
C ASN A 144 5.32 -6.84 9.29
N PRO A 145 4.80 -7.40 8.17
CA PRO A 145 3.48 -7.05 7.63
C PRO A 145 2.30 -7.25 8.58
N ALA A 146 2.42 -8.19 9.53
CA ALA A 146 1.40 -8.46 10.54
C ALA A 146 1.51 -7.54 11.77
N LYS A 147 2.49 -6.61 11.77
CA LYS A 147 2.75 -5.65 12.85
C LYS A 147 2.74 -4.22 12.28
N GLY A 148 3.77 -3.43 12.56
CA GLY A 148 3.79 -1.99 12.28
C GLY A 148 4.02 -1.61 10.83
N GLN A 149 4.42 -2.54 9.95
CA GLN A 149 4.86 -2.18 8.60
C GLN A 149 3.79 -1.43 7.79
N PHE A 150 2.51 -1.79 7.92
CA PHE A 150 1.44 -1.10 7.20
C PHE A 150 1.31 0.35 7.68
N ALA A 151 1.15 0.55 8.99
CA ALA A 151 1.02 1.87 9.60
C ALA A 151 2.22 2.78 9.32
N ILE A 152 3.44 2.23 9.45
CA ILE A 152 4.68 2.96 9.14
C ILE A 152 4.69 3.32 7.65
N GLY A 153 4.41 2.36 6.77
CA GLY A 153 4.42 2.60 5.33
C GLY A 153 3.37 3.60 4.85
N VAL A 154 2.22 3.70 5.51
CA VAL A 154 1.22 4.75 5.26
C VAL A 154 1.82 6.12 5.58
N ARG A 155 2.50 6.27 6.72
CA ARG A 155 3.07 7.55 7.17
C ARG A 155 4.33 8.01 6.39
N LEU A 156 4.94 7.13 5.61
CA LEU A 156 6.12 7.46 4.80
C LEU A 156 5.79 7.53 3.29
N PRO A 157 5.25 8.67 2.79
CA PRO A 157 5.00 8.86 1.37
C PRO A 157 6.26 8.70 0.53
N SER A 158 6.14 8.05 -0.64
CA SER A 158 7.20 7.87 -1.63
C SER A 158 8.45 7.11 -1.19
N ALA A 159 8.55 6.76 0.10
CA ALA A 159 9.69 6.02 0.64
C ALA A 159 9.61 4.56 0.18
N SER A 160 10.68 4.10 -0.46
CA SER A 160 10.88 2.70 -0.82
C SER A 160 11.72 2.01 0.23
N LEU A 161 11.29 0.83 0.68
CA LEU A 161 12.02 -0.02 1.62
C LEU A 161 12.70 -1.17 0.88
N VAL A 162 13.97 -1.36 1.16
CA VAL A 162 14.75 -2.53 0.75
C VAL A 162 15.36 -3.14 2.01
N VAL A 163 15.32 -4.47 2.11
CA VAL A 163 16.02 -5.23 3.16
C VAL A 163 17.15 -5.98 2.47
N GLY A 164 18.39 -5.71 2.89
CA GLY A 164 19.57 -6.30 2.30
C GLY A 164 19.83 -7.71 2.82
N ASP A 165 20.64 -8.47 2.08
CA ASP A 165 20.99 -9.85 2.44
C ASP A 165 22.20 -9.89 3.40
N GLU A 166 23.26 -9.12 3.12
CA GLU A 166 24.48 -9.04 3.95
C GLU A 166 25.13 -7.63 3.84
N ASN A 167 25.46 -7.02 4.99
CA ASN A 167 26.11 -5.71 5.19
C ASN A 167 25.28 -4.42 4.99
N HIS A 168 23.98 -4.47 4.73
CA HIS A 168 23.05 -3.35 4.96
C HIS A 168 21.73 -3.98 5.41
N VAL A 169 21.31 -3.76 6.65
CA VAL A 169 20.13 -4.44 7.21
C VAL A 169 18.86 -3.87 6.56
N VAL A 170 18.84 -2.55 6.32
CA VAL A 170 17.72 -1.85 5.68
C VAL A 170 18.24 -0.69 4.84
N GLU A 171 17.69 -0.48 3.65
CA GLU A 171 17.82 0.77 2.89
C GLU A 171 16.44 1.41 2.66
N LEU A 172 16.42 2.74 2.71
CA LEU A 172 15.27 3.59 2.42
C LEU A 172 15.64 4.61 1.36
N GLY A 173 14.73 4.87 0.45
CA GLY A 173 14.96 5.90 -0.56
C GLY A 173 13.69 6.53 -1.06
N ASP A 174 13.77 7.83 -1.28
CA ASP A 174 12.75 8.64 -1.90
C ASP A 174 13.37 9.27 -3.16
N ARG A 175 13.01 8.72 -4.32
CA ARG A 175 13.54 9.19 -5.61
C ARG A 175 13.10 10.61 -5.95
N THR A 176 11.95 11.05 -5.42
CA THR A 176 11.39 12.38 -5.69
C THR A 176 12.26 13.45 -5.07
N THR A 177 12.70 13.24 -3.84
CA THR A 177 13.54 14.21 -3.12
C THR A 177 15.04 13.90 -3.21
N GLY A 178 15.39 12.71 -3.70
CA GLY A 178 16.76 12.21 -3.66
C GLY A 178 17.26 11.91 -2.25
N SER A 179 16.34 11.65 -1.31
CA SER A 179 16.68 11.31 0.08
C SER A 179 16.95 9.82 0.23
N TYR A 180 17.89 9.47 1.09
CA TYR A 180 18.34 8.10 1.30
C TYR A 180 18.67 7.87 2.77
N ALA A 181 18.42 6.66 3.26
CA ALA A 181 18.94 6.18 4.53
C ALA A 181 19.34 4.70 4.46
N SER A 182 20.36 4.30 5.21
CA SER A 182 20.69 2.91 5.49
C SER A 182 20.77 2.66 7.01
N LEU A 183 20.36 1.46 7.42
CA LEU A 183 20.66 0.89 8.72
C LEU A 183 21.64 -0.27 8.53
N GLU A 184 22.81 -0.16 9.15
CA GLU A 184 23.87 -1.17 9.12
C GLU A 184 23.71 -2.19 10.25
N ALA A 185 24.44 -3.30 10.16
CA ALA A 185 24.35 -4.42 11.10
C ALA A 185 24.80 -4.07 12.54
N ASP A 186 25.60 -3.02 12.69
CA ASP A 186 26.06 -2.48 13.97
C ASP A 186 25.10 -1.43 14.57
N TRP A 187 23.90 -1.28 14.00
CA TRP A 187 22.90 -0.26 14.37
C TRP A 187 23.33 1.18 14.07
N THR A 188 24.32 1.35 13.17
CA THR A 188 24.65 2.65 12.60
C THR A 188 23.64 3.01 11.52
N VAL A 189 23.09 4.20 11.61
CA VAL A 189 22.23 4.82 10.60
C VAL A 189 23.06 5.82 9.81
N ARG A 190 22.97 5.74 8.48
CA ARG A 190 23.52 6.74 7.56
C ARG A 190 22.36 7.34 6.78
N GLN A 191 22.25 8.66 6.72
CA GLN A 191 21.17 9.29 5.96
C GLN A 191 21.56 10.63 5.36
N CYS A 192 20.98 10.96 4.22
CA CYS A 192 21.23 12.20 3.51
C CYS A 192 20.04 12.62 2.63
N GLY A 193 20.08 13.88 2.20
CA GLY A 193 19.02 14.50 1.43
C GLY A 193 18.05 15.32 2.30
N PRO A 194 17.03 15.94 1.68
CA PRO A 194 16.07 16.81 2.38
C PRO A 194 15.24 16.10 3.45
N ARG A 195 15.03 14.79 3.32
CA ARG A 195 14.31 13.96 4.30
C ARG A 195 15.25 13.08 5.08
N ARG A 196 14.98 12.97 6.38
CA ARG A 196 15.67 12.05 7.29
C ARG A 196 14.84 10.77 7.40
N LEU A 197 14.90 9.95 6.35
CA LEU A 197 13.97 8.82 6.18
C LEU A 197 14.00 7.83 7.34
N TRP A 198 15.16 7.61 7.99
CA TRP A 198 15.21 6.73 9.15
C TRP A 198 14.57 7.37 10.39
N ASP A 199 14.80 8.66 10.62
CA ASP A 199 14.13 9.40 11.71
C ASP A 199 12.60 9.40 11.51
N GLU A 200 12.13 9.50 10.26
CA GLU A 200 10.71 9.37 9.93
C GLU A 200 10.15 7.96 10.20
N VAL A 201 10.94 6.90 9.97
CA VAL A 201 10.57 5.53 10.34
C VAL A 201 10.43 5.40 11.86
N GLU A 202 11.40 5.90 12.62
CA GLU A 202 11.36 5.87 14.09
C GLU A 202 10.15 6.64 14.63
N ALA A 203 9.87 7.83 14.08
CA ALA A 203 8.70 8.63 14.45
C ALA A 203 7.38 7.93 14.12
N ALA A 204 7.28 7.29 12.95
CA ALA A 204 6.10 6.53 12.57
C ALA A 204 5.91 5.25 13.42
N TYR A 205 6.99 4.60 13.82
CA TYR A 205 6.97 3.47 14.74
C TYR A 205 6.52 3.88 16.14
N GLY A 206 7.04 5.00 16.67
CA GLY A 206 6.60 5.57 17.94
C GLY A 206 5.11 5.88 17.93
N TRP A 207 4.62 6.54 16.87
CA TRP A 207 3.19 6.80 16.70
C TRP A 207 2.35 5.51 16.68
N TRP A 208 2.79 4.48 15.95
CA TRP A 208 2.08 3.20 15.88
C TRP A 208 1.97 2.54 17.25
N HIS A 209 3.03 2.59 18.06
CA HIS A 209 3.02 2.08 19.43
C HIS A 209 2.07 2.87 20.32
N GLU A 210 2.13 4.22 20.26
CA GLU A 210 1.26 5.11 21.03
C GLU A 210 -0.24 4.93 20.70
N HIS A 211 -0.58 4.48 19.49
CA HIS A 211 -1.97 4.27 19.04
C HIS A 211 -2.46 2.82 19.26
N GLY A 212 -1.75 2.05 20.09
CA GLY A 212 -2.16 0.69 20.46
C GLY A 212 -1.90 -0.33 19.35
N GLU A 213 -0.86 -0.10 18.55
CA GLU A 213 -0.33 -1.07 17.58
C GLU A 213 -1.36 -1.55 16.54
N PRO A 214 -2.11 -0.64 15.89
CA PRO A 214 -3.21 -1.01 15.01
C PRO A 214 -2.74 -1.88 13.84
N GLY A 215 -3.51 -2.94 13.57
CA GLY A 215 -3.44 -3.69 12.31
C GLY A 215 -4.05 -2.91 11.15
N ALA A 216 -3.81 -3.38 9.92
CA ALA A 216 -4.32 -2.72 8.71
C ALA A 216 -5.86 -2.60 8.71
N ASP A 217 -6.56 -3.57 9.30
CA ASP A 217 -8.03 -3.62 9.40
C ASP A 217 -8.67 -2.43 10.13
N ARG A 218 -7.89 -1.75 10.99
CA ARG A 218 -8.36 -0.52 11.65
C ARG A 218 -8.29 0.70 10.74
N PHE A 219 -7.51 0.66 9.66
CA PHE A 219 -7.39 1.79 8.75
C PHE A 219 -8.54 1.81 7.73
N GLY A 220 -8.82 2.99 7.20
CA GLY A 220 -9.67 3.16 6.04
C GLY A 220 -9.16 4.27 5.14
N VAL A 221 -9.87 4.45 4.03
CA VAL A 221 -9.53 5.47 3.03
C VAL A 221 -10.78 6.21 2.59
N THR A 222 -10.63 7.51 2.35
CA THR A 222 -11.61 8.36 1.68
C THR A 222 -10.95 8.90 0.42
N ILE A 223 -11.60 8.72 -0.73
CA ILE A 223 -11.07 9.04 -2.05
C ILE A 223 -12.04 10.02 -2.72
N THR A 224 -11.50 11.10 -3.27
CA THR A 224 -12.22 12.03 -4.15
C THR A 224 -11.49 12.10 -5.50
N ALA A 225 -12.02 12.87 -6.45
CA ALA A 225 -11.37 13.08 -7.74
C ALA A 225 -9.96 13.71 -7.64
N GLY A 226 -9.66 14.41 -6.54
CA GLY A 226 -8.38 15.12 -6.37
C GLY A 226 -7.62 14.78 -5.10
N THR A 227 -8.16 13.94 -4.21
CA THR A 227 -7.50 13.61 -2.95
C THR A 227 -7.72 12.16 -2.54
N GLN A 228 -6.76 11.62 -1.80
CA GLN A 228 -6.92 10.36 -1.07
C GLN A 228 -6.43 10.53 0.36
N THR A 229 -7.32 10.27 1.31
CA THR A 229 -7.03 10.39 2.74
C THR A 229 -7.11 9.04 3.41
N VAL A 230 -6.00 8.58 4.01
CA VAL A 230 -5.95 7.41 4.87
C VAL A 230 -6.15 7.84 6.31
N TRP A 231 -6.99 7.11 7.03
CA TRP A 231 -7.40 7.41 8.40
C TRP A 231 -7.40 6.15 9.27
N LEU A 232 -7.35 6.34 10.60
CA LEU A 232 -7.37 5.28 11.61
C LEU A 232 -8.73 5.25 12.31
N ASP A 233 -9.37 4.09 12.37
CA ASP A 233 -10.69 3.80 12.95
C ASP A 233 -11.89 4.49 12.28
N GLU A 234 -11.80 5.80 12.05
CA GLU A 234 -12.85 6.64 11.46
C GLU A 234 -12.29 7.77 10.57
N PRO A 235 -13.08 8.29 9.60
CA PRO A 235 -12.61 9.29 8.63
C PRO A 235 -12.02 10.59 9.20
N GLY A 236 -12.42 10.99 10.41
CA GLY A 236 -11.90 12.21 11.07
C GLY A 236 -10.47 12.06 11.60
N SER A 237 -10.02 10.82 11.86
CA SER A 237 -8.71 10.51 12.43
C SER A 237 -7.66 10.34 11.32
N VAL A 238 -7.37 11.45 10.64
CA VAL A 238 -6.49 11.48 9.46
C VAL A 238 -5.06 11.09 9.81
N VAL A 239 -4.53 10.11 9.08
CA VAL A 239 -3.12 9.65 9.18
C VAL A 239 -2.28 10.23 8.04
N ARG A 240 -2.84 10.31 6.84
CA ARG A 240 -2.17 10.86 5.66
C ARG A 240 -3.18 11.34 4.62
N THR A 241 -2.87 12.47 3.97
CA THR A 241 -3.58 12.93 2.78
C THR A 241 -2.62 12.98 1.59
N LEU A 242 -3.09 12.52 0.44
CA LEU A 242 -2.45 12.62 -0.87
C LEU A 242 -3.29 13.55 -1.76
N LEU A 243 -2.61 14.42 -2.50
CA LEU A 243 -3.16 15.32 -3.51
C LEU A 243 -2.81 14.81 -4.91
#